data_AF-A0A7X2I1X8-F1
#
_entry.id   AF-A0A7X2I1X8-F1
#
_cell.length_a   1.000
_cell.length_b   1.000
_cell.length_c   1.000
_cell.angle_alpha   90.00
_cell.angle_beta   90.00
_cell.angle_gamma   90.00
#
_symmetry.space_group_name_H-M   'P 1'
#
loop_
_entity.id
_entity.type
_entity.pdbx_description
1 polymer ?
#
loop_
_entity_poly.entity_id
_entity_poly.type
_entity_poly.pdbx_seq_one_letter_code
_entity_poly.pdbx_strand_id
1 'polypeptide(L)'
;MHHPDPASPTLRTTALDALDERARKVAEHITHRRHISRNLGQELERGQGTLGQRAADAVAGFGGSWTFVLLFGVTMLIWVSMNAVLLAWQGHTFDPYPYILLNLVLSMLAAIQAPIILMSQNRQADKDRVRSEHDYEVNLKAELEIMMLHDKIDQLQKNQWTELIALQREQLHLLADLVAQRPHTPPPAG
;
A
#
# COMPACT_ATOMS: atom_id res chain seq x y z
N MET A 1 -0.83 3.93 56.90
CA MET A 1 -0.93 3.37 55.53
C MET A 1 -1.39 4.49 54.60
N HIS A 2 -0.64 4.68 53.53
CA HIS A 2 -0.95 5.41 52.29
C HIS A 2 -0.87 6.96 52.27
N HIS A 3 0.24 7.44 51.68
CA HIS A 3 0.46 8.79 51.15
C HIS A 3 -0.35 9.02 49.86
N PRO A 4 -0.89 10.22 49.62
CA PRO A 4 -1.41 10.63 48.31
C PRO A 4 -0.27 11.17 47.43
N ASP A 5 -0.13 10.62 46.23
CA ASP A 5 0.91 10.96 45.24
C ASP A 5 0.43 12.09 44.31
N PRO A 6 1.08 13.27 44.25
CA PRO A 6 0.61 14.43 43.48
C PRO A 6 1.23 14.54 42.06
N ALA A 7 1.52 13.42 41.39
CA ALA A 7 2.12 13.43 40.06
C ALA A 7 1.13 12.92 39.02
N SER A 8 0.45 13.80 38.27
CA SER A 8 -0.16 13.45 36.96
C SER A 8 -0.77 14.57 36.07
N PRO A 9 -0.70 15.90 36.32
CA PRO A 9 -1.11 16.86 35.29
C PRO A 9 -0.02 17.07 34.22
N THR A 10 1.26 17.05 34.62
CA THR A 10 2.42 17.31 33.76
C THR A 10 2.74 16.18 32.78
N LEU A 11 2.49 14.91 33.14
CA LEU A 11 2.72 13.78 32.22
C LEU A 11 1.72 13.78 31.06
N ARG A 12 0.51 14.27 31.30
CA ARG A 12 -0.57 14.29 30.30
C ARG A 12 -0.37 15.40 29.28
N THR A 13 0.07 16.58 29.72
CA THR A 13 0.39 17.70 28.82
C THR A 13 1.57 17.36 27.91
N THR A 14 2.63 16.75 28.46
CA THR A 14 3.81 16.35 27.67
C THR A 14 3.50 15.24 26.68
N ALA A 15 2.60 14.31 27.01
CA ALA A 15 2.15 13.26 26.09
C ALA A 15 1.28 13.81 24.95
N LEU A 16 0.40 14.77 25.24
CA LEU A 16 -0.43 15.44 24.22
C LEU A 16 0.41 16.32 23.29
N ASP A 17 1.37 17.08 23.84
CA ASP A 17 2.33 17.87 23.04
C ASP A 17 3.21 16.97 22.16
N ALA A 18 3.61 15.79 22.66
CA ALA A 18 4.39 14.83 21.87
C ALA A 18 3.60 14.21 20.71
N LEU A 19 2.28 14.07 20.85
CA LEU A 19 1.40 13.61 19.76
C LEU A 19 1.18 14.72 18.73
N ASP A 20 0.96 15.96 19.17
CA ASP A 20 0.76 17.10 18.27
C ASP A 20 2.03 17.42 17.47
N GLU A 21 3.20 17.38 18.13
CA GLU A 21 4.51 17.53 17.47
C GLU A 21 4.76 16.42 16.44
N ARG A 22 4.44 15.16 16.75
CA ARG A 22 4.56 14.04 15.80
C ARG A 22 3.58 14.17 14.64
N ALA A 23 2.32 14.51 14.91
CA ALA A 23 1.29 14.71 13.91
C ALA A 23 1.65 15.87 12.97
N ARG A 24 2.17 16.97 13.51
CA ARG A 24 2.61 18.15 12.76
C ARG A 24 3.84 17.87 11.91
N LYS A 25 4.82 17.15 12.46
CA LYS A 25 6.02 16.73 11.74
C LYS A 25 5.70 15.76 10.60
N VAL A 26 4.73 14.87 10.81
CA VAL A 26 4.22 13.97 9.76
C VAL A 26 3.38 14.73 8.75
N ALA A 27 2.52 15.67 9.15
CA ALA A 27 1.76 16.52 8.22
C ALA A 27 2.67 17.37 7.33
N GLU A 28 3.76 17.92 7.89
CA GLU A 28 4.78 18.65 7.15
C GLU A 28 5.57 17.74 6.19
N HIS A 29 5.95 16.53 6.66
CA HIS A 29 6.59 15.53 5.80
C HIS A 29 5.68 15.03 4.68
N ILE A 30 4.38 14.82 4.96
CA ILE A 30 3.37 14.46 3.96
C ILE A 30 3.23 15.60 2.96
N THR A 31 3.13 16.86 3.40
CA THR A 31 2.90 17.98 2.47
C THR A 31 4.10 18.21 1.55
N HIS A 32 5.33 18.07 2.07
CA HIS A 32 6.54 18.25 1.28
C HIS A 32 6.82 17.05 0.34
N ARG A 33 6.58 15.79 0.77
CA ARG A 33 6.76 14.61 -0.10
C ARG A 33 5.64 14.39 -1.11
N ARG A 34 4.40 14.75 -0.79
CA ARG A 34 3.23 14.57 -1.68
C ARG A 34 3.37 15.36 -2.98
N HIS A 35 4.09 16.48 -2.98
CA HIS A 35 4.43 17.19 -4.21
C HIS A 35 5.49 16.46 -5.05
N ILE A 36 6.42 15.75 -4.41
CA ILE A 36 7.50 15.01 -5.07
C ILE A 36 6.97 13.68 -5.63
N SER A 37 6.21 12.89 -4.87
CA SER A 37 5.66 11.61 -5.36
C SER A 37 4.62 11.79 -6.46
N ARG A 38 3.78 12.82 -6.36
CA ARG A 38 2.80 13.17 -7.40
C ARG A 38 3.46 13.72 -8.67
N ASN A 39 4.56 14.47 -8.57
CA ASN A 39 5.34 14.87 -9.75
C ASN A 39 6.07 13.68 -10.37
N LEU A 40 6.73 12.83 -9.57
CA LEU A 40 7.49 11.68 -10.07
C LEU A 40 6.59 10.63 -10.72
N GLY A 41 5.43 10.33 -10.12
CA GLY A 41 4.42 9.46 -10.71
C GLY A 41 3.83 10.03 -12.00
N GLN A 42 3.55 11.34 -12.04
CA GLN A 42 3.09 12.00 -13.26
C GLN A 42 4.18 12.15 -14.32
N GLU A 43 5.47 12.28 -13.97
CA GLU A 43 6.60 12.29 -14.92
C GLU A 43 6.89 10.89 -15.47
N LEU A 44 6.76 9.84 -14.66
CA LEU A 44 6.85 8.45 -15.11
C LEU A 44 5.66 8.05 -16.00
N GLU A 45 4.46 8.58 -15.76
CA GLU A 45 3.30 8.39 -16.63
C GLU A 45 3.30 9.29 -17.89
N ARG A 46 3.81 10.52 -17.79
CA ARG A 46 3.93 11.46 -18.94
C ARG A 46 5.17 11.25 -19.78
N GLY A 47 6.15 10.49 -19.29
CA GLY A 47 7.25 9.99 -20.09
C GLY A 47 6.72 9.04 -21.16
N GLN A 48 6.19 9.61 -22.24
CA GLN A 48 5.92 8.92 -23.49
C GLN A 48 7.22 8.21 -23.86
N GLY A 49 7.26 6.91 -23.55
CA GLY A 49 8.47 6.12 -23.73
C GLY A 49 8.96 6.33 -25.15
N THR A 50 10.26 6.60 -25.28
CA THR A 50 10.95 6.61 -26.58
C THR A 50 10.51 5.38 -27.39
N LEU A 51 10.47 5.48 -28.72
CA LEU A 51 9.95 4.39 -29.58
C LEU A 51 10.57 3.02 -29.22
N GLY A 52 11.84 2.99 -28.81
CA GLY A 52 12.52 1.79 -28.33
C GLY A 52 11.97 1.23 -27.02
N GLN A 53 11.58 2.07 -26.06
CA GLN A 53 10.95 1.63 -24.81
C GLN A 53 9.55 1.05 -25.07
N ARG A 54 8.74 1.65 -25.95
CA ARG A 54 7.43 1.08 -26.32
C ARG A 54 7.58 -0.24 -27.06
N ALA A 55 8.61 -0.37 -27.91
CA ALA A 55 8.91 -1.61 -28.61
C ALA A 55 9.39 -2.71 -27.64
N ALA A 56 10.28 -2.40 -26.69
CA ALA A 56 10.66 -3.33 -25.61
C ALA A 56 9.44 -3.77 -24.79
N ASP A 57 8.52 -2.83 -24.54
CA ASP A 57 7.13 -2.97 -24.06
C ASP A 57 6.39 -4.17 -24.61
N ALA A 58 6.14 -4.00 -25.91
CA ALA A 58 5.41 -4.94 -26.72
C ALA A 58 6.16 -6.27 -26.84
N VAL A 59 7.49 -6.24 -26.99
CA VAL A 59 8.30 -7.46 -27.15
C VAL A 59 8.35 -8.27 -25.85
N ALA A 60 8.49 -7.64 -24.68
CA ALA A 60 8.47 -8.33 -23.40
C ALA A 60 7.08 -8.93 -23.09
N GLY A 61 6.01 -8.18 -23.36
CA GLY A 61 4.64 -8.67 -23.20
C GLY A 61 4.27 -9.79 -24.18
N PHE A 62 4.74 -9.70 -25.43
CA PHE A 62 4.51 -10.72 -26.46
C PHE A 62 5.34 -11.99 -26.21
N GLY A 63 6.62 -11.83 -25.86
CA GLY A 63 7.52 -12.95 -25.57
C GLY A 63 7.12 -13.78 -24.34
N GLY A 64 6.39 -13.18 -23.39
CA GLY A 64 5.86 -13.88 -22.21
C GLY A 64 4.52 -14.59 -22.41
N SER A 65 3.88 -14.47 -23.58
CA SER A 65 2.57 -15.06 -23.84
C SER A 65 2.67 -16.53 -24.26
N TRP A 66 1.76 -17.36 -23.77
CA TRP A 66 1.57 -18.74 -24.24
C TRP A 66 1.30 -18.85 -25.74
N THR A 67 0.68 -17.82 -26.34
CA THR A 67 0.44 -17.78 -27.80
C THR A 67 1.73 -17.66 -28.60
N PHE A 68 2.73 -16.94 -28.08
CA PHE A 68 4.04 -16.81 -28.73
C PHE A 68 4.80 -18.12 -28.72
N VAL A 69 4.81 -18.82 -27.57
CA VAL A 69 5.46 -20.13 -27.43
C VAL A 69 4.90 -21.13 -28.45
N LEU A 70 3.57 -21.16 -28.62
CA LEU A 70 2.91 -22.05 -29.55
C LEU A 70 3.17 -21.68 -31.02
N LEU A 71 3.09 -20.39 -31.38
CA LEU A 71 3.44 -19.89 -32.71
C LEU A 71 4.89 -20.21 -33.08
N PHE A 72 5.81 -20.01 -32.15
CA PHE A 72 7.23 -20.26 -32.31
C PHE A 72 7.52 -21.76 -32.53
N GLY A 73 6.91 -22.63 -31.73
CA GLY A 73 6.99 -24.08 -31.91
C GLY A 73 6.44 -24.54 -33.26
N VAL A 74 5.29 -24.01 -33.69
CA VAL A 74 4.73 -24.30 -35.03
C VAL A 74 5.66 -23.85 -36.14
N THR A 75 6.26 -22.65 -36.01
CA THR A 75 7.21 -22.13 -37.00
C THR A 75 8.46 -23.02 -37.11
N MET A 76 9.00 -23.51 -35.98
CA MET A 76 10.10 -24.48 -36.00
C MET A 76 9.70 -25.78 -36.69
N LEU A 77 8.52 -26.32 -36.39
CA LEU A 77 8.02 -27.54 -37.05
C LEU A 77 7.89 -27.34 -38.55
N ILE A 78 7.32 -26.21 -39.00
CA ILE A 78 7.21 -25.87 -40.43
C ILE A 78 8.60 -25.80 -41.07
N TRP A 79 9.58 -25.15 -40.43
CA TRP A 79 10.94 -25.04 -40.95
C TRP A 79 11.63 -26.39 -41.13
N VAL A 80 11.51 -27.25 -40.11
CA VAL A 80 12.07 -28.61 -40.13
C VAL A 80 11.37 -29.46 -41.20
N SER A 81 10.03 -29.44 -41.23
CA SER A 81 9.25 -30.18 -42.24
C SER A 81 9.55 -29.70 -43.66
N MET A 82 9.68 -28.38 -43.88
CA MET A 82 10.03 -27.82 -45.18
C MET A 82 11.41 -28.31 -45.64
N ASN A 83 12.43 -28.25 -44.78
CA ASN A 83 13.77 -28.74 -45.12
C ASN A 83 13.81 -30.25 -45.36
N ALA A 84 13.03 -31.03 -44.59
CA ALA A 84 12.92 -32.48 -44.77
C ALA A 84 12.22 -32.86 -46.09
N VAL A 85 11.15 -32.15 -46.48
CA VAL A 85 10.46 -32.35 -47.76
C VAL A 85 11.35 -31.93 -48.93
N LEU A 86 12.06 -30.81 -48.82
CA LEU A 86 12.99 -30.35 -49.86
C LEU A 86 14.12 -31.36 -50.10
N LEU A 87 14.66 -31.94 -49.02
CA LEU A 87 15.64 -33.02 -49.11
C LEU A 87 15.08 -34.24 -49.82
N ALA A 88 13.85 -34.65 -49.47
CA ALA A 88 13.19 -35.83 -50.02
C ALA A 88 12.78 -35.68 -51.49
N TRP A 89 12.43 -34.47 -51.95
CA TRP A 89 11.93 -34.23 -53.31
C TRP A 89 12.97 -33.71 -54.30
N GLN A 90 13.92 -32.89 -53.86
CA GLN A 90 14.87 -32.21 -54.75
C GLN A 90 16.33 -32.61 -54.51
N GLY A 91 16.63 -33.41 -53.48
CA GLY A 91 17.99 -33.86 -53.15
C GLY A 91 18.93 -32.75 -52.66
N HIS A 92 18.44 -31.52 -52.55
CA HIS A 92 19.13 -30.37 -51.98
C HIS A 92 18.36 -29.81 -50.77
N THR A 93 19.08 -29.33 -49.76
CA THR A 93 18.47 -28.72 -48.58
C THR A 93 19.02 -27.33 -48.35
N PHE A 94 18.15 -26.41 -47.95
CA PHE A 94 18.53 -25.03 -47.62
C PHE A 94 19.32 -24.95 -46.30
N ASP A 95 18.90 -25.72 -45.27
CA ASP A 95 19.57 -25.85 -43.97
C ASP A 95 19.66 -27.35 -43.56
N PRO A 96 20.72 -28.08 -43.96
CA PRO A 96 20.89 -29.50 -43.65
C PRO A 96 21.01 -29.76 -42.15
N TYR A 97 20.56 -30.92 -41.69
CA TYR A 97 20.81 -31.38 -40.31
C TYR A 97 22.33 -31.30 -40.02
N PRO A 98 22.79 -30.57 -38.98
CA PRO A 98 22.09 -30.20 -37.72
C PRO A 98 21.44 -28.80 -37.64
N TYR A 99 21.04 -28.19 -38.77
CA TYR A 99 20.34 -26.90 -38.87
C TYR A 99 21.15 -25.69 -38.35
N ILE A 100 22.29 -25.39 -39.00
CA ILE A 100 23.20 -24.32 -38.57
C ILE A 100 22.52 -22.93 -38.60
N LEU A 101 21.69 -22.67 -39.62
CA LEU A 101 21.10 -21.34 -39.79
C LEU A 101 20.01 -21.09 -38.76
N LEU A 102 19.15 -22.09 -38.55
CA LEU A 102 18.15 -22.03 -37.49
C LEU A 102 18.82 -21.85 -36.12
N ASN A 103 19.88 -22.60 -35.82
CA ASN A 103 20.59 -22.47 -34.55
C ASN A 103 21.22 -21.07 -34.36
N LEU A 104 21.80 -20.50 -35.41
CA LEU A 104 22.36 -19.14 -35.38
C LEU A 104 21.28 -18.09 -35.06
N VAL A 105 20.14 -18.15 -35.74
CA VAL A 105 19.02 -17.21 -35.53
C VAL A 105 18.46 -17.35 -34.11
N LEU A 106 18.25 -18.57 -33.63
CA LEU A 106 17.78 -18.83 -32.27
C LEU A 106 18.74 -18.28 -31.21
N SER A 107 20.04 -18.49 -31.41
CA SER A 107 21.08 -18.01 -30.48
C SER A 107 21.11 -16.49 -30.41
N MET A 108 21.00 -15.81 -31.56
CA MET A 108 20.91 -14.35 -31.61
C MET A 108 19.62 -13.83 -30.95
N LEU A 109 18.49 -14.49 -31.19
CA LEU A 109 17.20 -14.12 -30.60
C LEU A 109 17.26 -14.24 -29.07
N ALA A 110 17.79 -15.35 -28.55
CA ALA A 110 17.97 -15.58 -27.12
C ALA A 110 18.93 -14.56 -26.47
N ALA A 111 20.02 -14.21 -27.15
CA ALA A 111 20.99 -13.23 -26.64
C ALA A 111 20.37 -11.83 -26.46
N ILE A 112 19.47 -11.42 -27.36
CA ILE A 112 18.78 -10.12 -27.28
C ILE A 112 17.62 -10.16 -26.27
N GLN A 113 17.05 -11.33 -25.99
CA GLN A 113 15.93 -11.46 -25.04
C GLN A 113 16.33 -11.07 -23.61
N ALA A 114 17.47 -11.51 -23.10
CA ALA A 114 17.84 -11.27 -21.70
C ALA A 114 17.94 -9.77 -21.32
N PRO A 115 18.60 -8.90 -22.12
CA PRO A 115 18.61 -7.46 -21.87
C PRO A 115 17.25 -6.79 -21.99
N ILE A 116 16.41 -7.21 -22.95
CA ILE A 116 15.05 -6.65 -23.11
C ILE A 116 14.20 -7.01 -21.89
N ILE A 117 14.27 -8.26 -21.44
CA ILE A 117 13.58 -8.72 -20.24
C ILE A 117 14.09 -7.91 -19.04
N LEU A 118 15.41 -7.75 -18.88
CA LEU A 118 15.99 -6.99 -17.77
C LEU A 118 15.57 -5.51 -17.79
N MET A 119 15.54 -4.87 -18.96
CA MET A 119 15.04 -3.50 -19.11
C MET A 119 13.56 -3.38 -18.74
N SER A 120 12.74 -4.36 -19.15
CA SER A 120 11.32 -4.39 -18.80
C SER A 120 11.10 -4.62 -17.30
N GLN A 121 11.93 -5.47 -16.68
CA GLN A 121 11.91 -5.75 -15.24
C GLN A 121 12.35 -4.54 -14.44
N ASN A 122 13.45 -3.87 -14.81
CA ASN A 122 13.93 -2.67 -14.12
C ASN A 122 12.85 -1.59 -14.07
N ARG A 123 12.13 -1.39 -15.19
CA ARG A 123 11.05 -0.42 -15.23
C ARG A 123 9.81 -0.84 -14.45
N GLN A 124 9.47 -2.13 -14.41
CA GLN A 124 8.39 -2.60 -13.53
C GLN A 124 8.77 -2.42 -12.06
N ALA A 125 10.01 -2.71 -11.68
CA ALA A 125 10.51 -2.49 -10.33
C ALA A 125 10.44 -1.01 -9.91
N ASP A 126 10.77 -0.09 -10.81
CA ASP A 126 10.65 1.35 -10.55
C ASP A 126 9.19 1.77 -10.29
N LYS A 127 8.24 1.25 -11.08
CA LYS A 127 6.79 1.49 -10.89
C LYS A 127 6.29 0.89 -9.59
N ASP A 128 6.68 -0.34 -9.29
CA ASP A 128 6.30 -1.04 -8.06
C ASP A 128 6.85 -0.34 -6.82
N ARG A 129 8.07 0.22 -6.90
CA ARG A 129 8.64 1.02 -5.83
C ARG A 129 7.81 2.27 -5.55
N VAL A 130 7.46 3.03 -6.58
CA VAL A 130 6.64 4.25 -6.42
C VAL A 130 5.26 3.90 -5.85
N ARG A 131 4.66 2.80 -6.32
CA ARG A 131 3.38 2.32 -5.79
C ARG A 131 3.48 1.94 -4.32
N SER A 132 4.52 1.21 -3.93
CA SER A 132 4.77 0.82 -2.55
C SER A 132 4.99 2.03 -1.63
N GLU A 133 5.75 3.03 -2.07
CA GLU A 133 5.92 4.29 -1.34
C GLU A 133 4.58 5.02 -1.16
N HIS A 134 3.72 5.05 -2.19
CA HIS A 134 2.39 5.65 -2.10
C HIS A 134 1.45 4.89 -1.15
N ASP A 135 1.41 3.55 -1.24
CA ASP A 135 0.59 2.71 -0.37
C ASP A 135 1.01 2.86 1.09
N TYR A 136 2.31 3.00 1.35
CA TYR A 136 2.84 3.31 2.69
C TYR A 136 2.34 4.66 3.22
N GLU A 137 2.37 5.72 2.39
CA GLU A 137 1.86 7.04 2.78
C GLU A 137 0.36 7.02 3.08
N VAL A 138 -0.44 6.30 2.28
CA VAL A 138 -1.88 6.13 2.50
C VAL A 138 -2.15 5.39 3.79
N ASN A 139 -1.40 4.30 4.07
CA ASN A 139 -1.55 3.54 5.30
C ASN A 139 -1.21 4.39 6.54
N LEU A 140 -0.12 5.15 6.49
CA LEU A 140 0.25 6.06 7.59
C LEU A 140 -0.83 7.12 7.84
N LYS A 141 -1.41 7.67 6.77
CA LYS A 141 -2.51 8.64 6.88
C LYS A 141 -3.77 8.02 7.51
N ALA A 142 -4.11 6.78 7.12
CA ALA A 142 -5.23 6.06 7.71
C ALA A 142 -5.00 5.77 9.20
N GLU A 143 -3.79 5.38 9.59
CA GLU A 143 -3.42 5.14 10.98
C GLU A 143 -3.58 6.42 11.84
N LEU A 144 -3.13 7.57 11.33
CA LEU A 144 -3.31 8.86 11.99
C LEU A 144 -4.79 9.25 12.11
N GLU A 145 -5.58 9.08 11.06
CA GLU A 145 -7.03 9.36 11.10
C GLU A 145 -7.73 8.49 12.15
N ILE A 146 -7.37 7.20 12.26
CA ILE A 146 -7.89 6.30 13.30
C ILE A 146 -7.51 6.80 14.70
N MET A 147 -6.26 7.21 14.91
CA MET A 147 -5.80 7.73 16.20
C MET A 147 -6.55 8.99 16.61
N MET A 148 -6.77 9.92 15.66
CA MET A 148 -7.55 11.14 15.90
C MET A 148 -9.02 10.83 16.20
N LEU A 149 -9.62 9.87 15.48
CA LEU A 149 -10.98 9.42 15.76
C LEU A 149 -11.09 8.79 17.15
N HIS A 150 -10.10 7.99 17.55
CA HIS A 150 -10.06 7.36 18.87
C HIS A 150 -10.00 8.41 19.98
N ASP A 151 -9.11 9.41 19.86
CA ASP A 151 -9.02 10.49 20.85
C ASP A 151 -10.33 11.28 20.94
N LYS A 152 -10.99 11.55 19.81
CA LYS A 152 -12.28 12.24 19.80
C LYS A 152 -13.39 11.42 20.47
N ILE A 153 -13.41 10.10 20.28
CA ILE A 153 -14.34 9.19 20.95
C ILE A 153 -14.08 9.21 22.47
N ASP A 154 -12.83 9.14 22.89
CA ASP A 154 -12.45 9.19 24.31
C ASP A 154 -12.85 10.52 24.96
N GLN A 155 -12.68 11.64 24.26
CA GLN A 155 -13.13 12.94 24.73
C GLN A 155 -14.66 13.00 24.88
N LEU A 156 -15.41 12.50 23.89
CA LEU A 156 -16.86 12.42 23.95
C LEU A 156 -17.33 11.56 25.12
N GLN A 157 -16.72 10.38 25.31
CA GLN A 157 -17.04 9.52 26.44
C GLN A 157 -16.78 10.23 27.78
N LYS A 158 -15.62 10.87 27.97
CA LYS A 158 -15.30 11.60 29.21
C LYS A 158 -16.33 12.70 29.52
N ASN A 159 -16.76 13.44 28.50
CA ASN A 159 -17.78 14.47 28.66
C ASN A 159 -19.11 13.87 29.12
N GLN A 160 -19.56 12.79 28.46
CA GLN A 160 -20.78 12.09 28.83
C GLN A 160 -20.72 11.50 30.25
N TRP A 161 -19.58 10.90 30.63
CA TRP A 161 -19.34 10.41 31.99
C TRP A 161 -19.44 11.52 33.04
N THR A 162 -18.85 12.69 32.75
CA THR A 162 -18.87 13.84 33.66
C THR A 162 -20.29 14.37 33.83
N GLU A 163 -21.06 14.44 32.75
CA GLU A 163 -22.46 14.85 32.75
C GLU A 163 -23.35 13.88 33.55
N LEU A 164 -23.17 12.56 33.37
CA LEU A 164 -23.88 11.54 34.15
C LEU A 164 -23.58 11.63 35.66
N ILE A 165 -22.31 11.85 36.04
CA ILE A 165 -21.93 12.02 37.44
C ILE A 165 -22.54 13.30 38.03
N ALA A 166 -22.61 14.38 37.25
CA ALA A 166 -23.24 15.62 37.69
C ALA A 166 -24.73 15.42 37.96
N LEU A 167 -25.45 14.76 37.05
CA LEU A 167 -26.86 14.41 37.22
C LEU A 167 -27.10 13.51 38.44
N GLN A 168 -26.25 12.49 38.65
CA GLN A 168 -26.35 11.64 39.84
C GLN A 168 -26.14 12.40 41.14
N ARG A 169 -25.18 13.34 41.19
CA ARG A 169 -24.93 14.17 42.37
C ARG A 169 -26.13 15.05 42.71
N GLU A 170 -26.76 15.64 41.70
CA GLU A 170 -27.96 16.45 41.88
C GLU A 170 -29.13 15.63 42.45
N GLN A 171 -29.37 14.43 41.93
CA GLN A 171 -30.37 13.51 42.47
C GLN A 171 -30.08 13.14 43.93
N LEU A 172 -28.82 12.87 44.28
CA LEU A 172 -28.41 12.53 45.64
C LEU A 172 -28.61 13.69 46.62
N HIS A 173 -28.33 14.92 46.18
CA HIS A 173 -28.61 16.15 46.94
C HIS A 173 -30.10 16.33 47.20
N LEU A 174 -30.95 16.18 46.18
CA LEU A 174 -32.40 16.31 46.35
C LEU A 174 -32.96 15.27 47.32
N LEU A 175 -32.48 14.03 47.25
CA LEU A 175 -32.85 12.98 48.20
C LEU A 175 -32.39 13.32 49.63
N ALA A 176 -31.18 13.85 49.80
CA ALA A 176 -30.68 14.28 51.10
C ALA A 176 -31.53 15.41 51.70
N ASP A 177 -31.92 16.39 50.90
CA ASP A 177 -32.78 17.49 51.31
C ASP A 177 -34.18 17.01 51.71
N LEU A 178 -34.77 16.08 50.95
CA LEU A 178 -36.06 15.47 51.29
C LEU A 178 -36.00 14.68 52.60
N VAL A 179 -34.89 13.98 52.86
CA VAL A 179 -34.67 13.27 54.12
C VAL A 179 -34.51 14.26 55.28
N ALA A 180 -33.78 15.36 55.07
CA ALA A 180 -33.59 16.41 56.08
C ALA A 180 -34.90 17.18 56.40
N GLN A 181 -35.78 17.35 55.42
CA GLN A 181 -37.08 18.01 55.59
C GLN A 181 -38.16 17.10 56.18
N ARG A 182 -37.94 15.79 56.30
CA ARG A 182 -38.89 14.93 57.03
C ARG A 182 -38.90 15.31 58.51
N PRO A 183 -40.03 15.79 59.07
CA PRO A 183 -40.12 16.04 60.50
C PRO A 183 -39.90 14.74 61.27
N HIS A 184 -39.01 14.79 62.27
CA HIS A 184 -38.80 13.70 63.22
C HIS A 184 -40.13 13.40 63.93
N THR A 185 -40.87 12.37 63.48
CA THR A 185 -41.87 11.71 64.31
C THR A 185 -41.09 10.92 65.37
N PRO A 186 -41.14 11.30 66.66
CA PRO A 186 -40.47 10.54 67.71
C PRO A 186 -41.06 9.12 67.77
N PRO A 187 -40.26 8.11 68.15
CA PRO A 187 -40.76 6.74 68.27
C PRO A 187 -41.91 6.69 69.29
N PRO A 188 -42.94 5.86 69.05
CA PRO A 188 -43.99 5.66 70.05
C PRO A 188 -43.34 5.14 71.33
N ALA A 189 -43.46 5.90 72.41
CA ALA A 189 -43.06 5.47 73.74
C ALA A 189 -43.97 4.29 74.12
N GLY A 190 -43.40 3.09 74.05
CA GLY A 190 -43.97 1.85 74.58
C GLY A 190 -43.18 1.41 75.80
#